data_AF-A0AA47B5L0-F1
#
_entry.id   AF-A0AA47B5L0-F1
#
_cell.length_a   1.000
_cell.length_b   1.000
_cell.length_c   1.000
_cell.angle_alpha   90.00
_cell.angle_beta   90.00
_cell.angle_gamma   90.00
#
_symmetry.space_group_name_H-M   'P 1'
#
loop_
_entity.id
_entity.type
_entity.pdbx_description
1 polymer ?
#
loop_
_entity_poly.entity_id
_entity_poly.type
_entity_poly.pdbx_seq_one_letter_code
_entity_poly.pdbx_strand_id
1 'polypeptide(L)'
;MKTKKPVEQYKKSRKLLTIWLAAAIVTVIIVLGIIAISVNIYRHYNFLEIRQKDQAHQEQIRKTKSKPKFKEYHSSHNVGSTRSKNLTKKQVNEHIKADINFAFKIMKATGASAGSTINYKQLNFKQGKIIYKYYNSLTPLNELNQLTNVSTQTGSNYYGQNGHNKKYNTPKQGDTYVINQIKTTYLDKTYNSYIYDVFLQYKAGKFSVNRYLEVTVNQSTGAIASVKGEGSNLNE
;
A
#
# COMPACT_ATOMS: atom_id res chain seq x y z
N MET A 1 1.69 22.73 -88.47
CA MET A 1 1.42 23.27 -87.11
C MET A 1 1.84 22.22 -86.08
N LYS A 2 2.98 22.39 -85.40
CA LYS A 2 3.35 21.60 -84.20
C LYS A 2 3.99 22.56 -83.21
N THR A 3 3.23 22.89 -82.17
CA THR A 3 3.59 23.80 -81.08
C THR A 3 4.67 23.17 -80.20
N LYS A 4 5.88 23.74 -80.23
CA LYS A 4 6.92 23.45 -79.22
C LYS A 4 6.43 23.99 -77.88
N LYS A 5 5.97 23.13 -76.96
CA LYS A 5 5.78 23.53 -75.55
C LYS A 5 7.17 23.78 -74.93
N PRO A 6 7.36 24.87 -74.17
CA PRO A 6 8.68 25.39 -73.88
C PRO A 6 9.39 24.54 -72.83
N VAL A 7 10.69 24.35 -73.04
CA VAL A 7 11.65 23.62 -72.18
C VAL A 7 11.57 24.07 -70.71
N GLU A 8 11.06 25.27 -70.42
CA GLU A 8 10.83 25.77 -69.06
C GLU A 8 9.73 25.06 -68.26
N GLN A 9 8.63 24.62 -68.89
CA GLN A 9 7.56 23.91 -68.18
C GLN A 9 8.05 22.56 -67.62
N TYR A 10 8.95 21.89 -68.35
CA TYR A 10 9.53 20.61 -67.96
C TYR A 10 10.59 20.76 -66.85
N LYS A 11 11.25 21.92 -66.77
CA LYS A 11 12.23 22.24 -65.72
C LYS A 11 11.55 22.59 -64.39
N LYS A 12 10.38 23.25 -64.45
CA LYS A 12 9.57 23.60 -63.26
C LYS A 12 8.89 22.37 -62.64
N SER A 13 8.41 21.42 -63.46
CA SER A 13 7.82 20.17 -62.97
C SER A 13 8.84 19.24 -62.31
N ARG A 14 10.06 19.11 -62.85
CA ARG A 14 11.14 18.35 -62.21
C ARG A 14 11.57 18.94 -60.87
N LYS A 15 11.68 20.27 -60.75
CA LYS A 15 11.99 20.94 -59.46
C LYS A 15 10.90 20.68 -58.41
N LEU A 16 9.63 20.76 -58.80
CA LEU A 16 8.52 20.43 -57.90
C LEU A 16 8.55 18.95 -57.50
N LEU A 17 8.82 18.03 -58.43
CA LEU A 17 8.91 16.60 -58.16
C LEU A 17 10.06 16.27 -57.20
N THR A 18 11.23 16.92 -57.35
CA THR A 18 12.33 16.79 -56.38
C THR A 18 12.00 17.35 -55.00
N ILE A 19 11.23 18.45 -54.91
CA ILE A 19 10.79 19.02 -53.63
C ILE A 19 9.80 18.09 -52.94
N TRP A 20 8.85 17.51 -53.68
CA TRP A 20 7.90 16.52 -53.15
C TRP A 20 8.60 15.24 -52.70
N LEU A 21 9.61 14.78 -53.44
CA LEU A 21 10.39 13.61 -53.05
C LEU A 21 11.21 13.87 -51.78
N ALA A 22 11.82 15.05 -51.66
CA ALA A 22 12.52 15.47 -50.45
C ALA A 22 11.58 15.59 -49.24
N ALA A 23 10.39 16.16 -49.43
CA ALA A 23 9.37 16.26 -48.39
C ALA A 23 8.92 14.86 -47.91
N ALA A 24 8.67 13.93 -48.83
CA ALA A 24 8.28 12.56 -48.50
C ALA A 24 9.35 11.82 -47.68
N ILE A 25 10.63 11.99 -48.04
CA ILE A 25 11.75 11.41 -47.28
C ILE A 25 11.80 11.96 -45.85
N VAL A 26 11.63 13.28 -45.68
CA VAL A 26 11.60 13.91 -44.35
C VAL A 26 10.44 13.41 -43.51
N THR A 27 9.24 13.24 -44.11
CA THR A 27 8.08 12.70 -43.39
C THR A 27 8.31 11.27 -42.90
N VAL A 28 8.90 10.41 -43.73
CA VAL A 28 9.22 9.03 -43.34
C VAL A 28 10.22 8.99 -42.18
N ILE A 29 11.25 9.86 -42.21
CA ILE A 29 12.23 9.95 -41.13
C ILE A 29 11.57 10.37 -39.79
N ILE A 30 10.65 11.34 -39.83
CA ILE A 30 9.93 11.81 -38.64
C ILE A 30 9.05 10.68 -38.07
N VAL A 31 8.31 9.96 -38.91
CA VAL A 31 7.45 8.85 -38.47
C VAL A 31 8.27 7.72 -37.85
N LEU A 32 9.40 7.33 -38.47
CA LEU A 32 10.30 6.32 -37.90
C LEU A 32 10.92 6.77 -36.57
N GLY A 33 11.27 8.06 -36.43
CA GLY A 33 11.75 8.64 -35.18
C GLY A 33 10.71 8.56 -34.05
N ILE A 34 9.45 8.88 -34.34
CA ILE A 34 8.35 8.80 -33.36
C ILE A 34 8.12 7.34 -32.91
N ILE A 35 8.16 6.38 -33.85
CA ILE A 35 8.00 4.95 -33.53
C ILE A 35 9.15 4.47 -32.64
N ALA A 36 10.40 4.83 -32.97
CA ALA A 36 11.57 4.44 -32.18
C ALA A 36 11.51 4.99 -30.75
N ILE A 37 11.11 6.27 -30.58
CA ILE A 37 10.93 6.89 -29.26
C ILE A 37 9.82 6.19 -28.47
N SER A 38 8.68 5.90 -29.13
CA SER A 38 7.53 5.24 -28.50
C SER A 38 7.87 3.82 -28.01
N VAL A 39 8.59 3.04 -28.81
CA VAL A 39 9.03 1.68 -28.43
C VAL A 39 10.04 1.72 -27.28
N ASN A 40 10.94 2.71 -27.26
CA ASN A 40 11.93 2.85 -26.20
C ASN A 40 11.30 3.27 -24.87
N ILE A 41 10.32 4.18 -24.91
CA ILE A 41 9.53 4.59 -23.74
C ILE A 41 8.73 3.38 -23.20
N TYR A 42 8.06 2.62 -24.07
CA TYR A 42 7.28 1.44 -23.65
C TYR A 42 8.15 0.35 -23.02
N ARG A 43 9.36 0.11 -23.57
CA ARG A 43 10.34 -0.80 -22.96
C ARG A 43 10.86 -0.29 -21.61
N HIS A 44 11.07 1.01 -21.47
CA HIS A 44 11.54 1.60 -20.22
C HIS A 44 10.49 1.51 -19.10
N TYR A 45 9.20 1.74 -19.39
CA TYR A 45 8.12 1.58 -18.42
C TYR A 45 7.98 0.13 -17.93
N ASN A 46 7.99 -0.85 -18.84
CA ASN A 46 7.94 -2.27 -18.45
C ASN A 46 9.19 -2.69 -17.65
N PHE A 47 10.36 -2.14 -17.99
CA PHE A 47 11.60 -2.43 -17.26
C PHE A 47 11.61 -1.84 -15.85
N LEU A 48 11.03 -0.65 -15.66
CA LEU A 48 10.87 -0.02 -14.34
C LEU A 48 9.90 -0.81 -13.44
N GLU A 49 8.78 -1.29 -13.98
CA GLU A 49 7.81 -2.09 -13.22
C GLU A 49 8.40 -3.44 -12.78
N ILE A 50 9.15 -4.11 -13.67
CA ILE A 50 9.84 -5.36 -13.35
C ILE A 50 10.95 -5.11 -12.30
N ARG A 51 11.74 -4.04 -12.43
CA ARG A 51 12.75 -3.70 -11.43
C ARG A 51 12.16 -3.35 -10.06
N GLN A 52 11.01 -2.68 -9.99
CA GLN A 52 10.34 -2.42 -8.71
C GLN A 52 9.86 -3.72 -8.06
N LYS A 53 9.31 -4.67 -8.84
CA LYS A 53 8.92 -6.00 -8.36
C LYS A 53 10.13 -6.81 -7.89
N ASP A 54 11.24 -6.77 -8.64
CA ASP A 54 12.47 -7.48 -8.31
C ASP A 54 13.20 -6.87 -7.10
N GLN A 55 13.20 -5.54 -6.97
CA GLN A 55 13.74 -4.84 -5.80
C GLN A 55 12.91 -5.11 -4.56
N ALA A 56 11.56 -5.06 -4.67
CA ALA A 56 10.68 -5.47 -3.58
C ALA A 56 10.90 -6.94 -3.18
N HIS A 57 11.13 -7.83 -4.16
CA HIS A 57 11.44 -9.23 -3.93
C HIS A 57 12.78 -9.42 -3.20
N GLN A 58 13.85 -8.76 -3.64
CA GLN A 58 15.17 -8.86 -3.00
C GLN A 58 15.21 -8.19 -1.62
N GLU A 59 14.53 -7.06 -1.43
CA GLU A 59 14.43 -6.39 -0.14
C GLU A 59 13.64 -7.23 0.87
N GLN A 60 12.58 -7.91 0.41
CA GLN A 60 11.83 -8.85 1.25
C GLN A 60 12.61 -10.14 1.53
N ILE A 61 13.40 -10.68 0.60
CA ILE A 61 14.31 -11.81 0.87
C ILE A 61 15.36 -11.41 1.91
N ARG A 62 15.93 -10.19 1.81
CA ARG A 62 16.85 -9.66 2.83
C ARG A 62 16.17 -9.54 4.20
N LYS A 63 14.96 -8.99 4.27
CA LYS A 63 14.15 -8.90 5.50
C LYS A 63 13.75 -10.28 6.05
N THR A 64 13.57 -11.29 5.20
CA THR A 64 13.24 -12.66 5.61
C THR A 64 14.47 -13.40 6.13
N LYS A 65 15.66 -13.18 5.53
CA LYS A 65 16.94 -13.71 6.05
C LYS A 65 17.40 -13.04 7.34
N SER A 66 17.02 -11.77 7.57
CA SER A 66 17.37 -11.02 8.79
C SER A 66 16.36 -11.15 9.92
N LYS A 67 15.23 -11.85 9.72
CA LYS A 67 14.32 -12.20 10.82
C LYS A 67 14.94 -13.32 11.64
N PRO A 68 15.04 -13.21 12.98
CA PRO A 68 15.45 -14.32 13.83
C PRO A 68 14.55 -15.52 13.54
N LYS A 69 15.17 -16.68 13.23
CA LYS A 69 14.48 -17.96 13.03
C LYS A 69 13.85 -18.39 14.35
N PHE A 70 12.63 -17.94 14.62
CA PHE A 70 11.83 -18.52 15.69
C PHE A 70 11.29 -19.87 15.23
N LYS A 71 11.42 -20.90 16.08
CA LYS A 71 10.83 -22.22 15.85
C LYS A 71 9.34 -22.06 15.54
N GLU A 72 8.90 -22.63 14.43
CA GLU A 72 7.48 -22.88 14.17
C GLU A 72 6.91 -23.65 15.36
N TYR A 73 5.83 -23.12 15.94
CA TYR A 73 5.10 -23.84 16.97
C TYR A 73 4.25 -24.89 16.28
N HIS A 74 4.64 -26.15 16.43
CA HIS A 74 3.77 -27.28 16.19
C HIS A 74 2.52 -27.11 17.07
N SER A 75 1.37 -26.83 16.48
CA SER A 75 0.11 -27.20 17.11
C SER A 75 0.12 -28.71 17.21
N SER A 76 0.07 -29.24 18.43
CA SER A 76 0.06 -30.66 18.72
C SER A 76 -1.19 -31.32 18.12
N HIS A 77 -1.14 -31.66 16.84
CA HIS A 77 -1.90 -32.71 16.15
C HIS A 77 -1.00 -33.13 14.96
N ASN A 78 -0.61 -34.41 14.96
CA ASN A 78 0.18 -35.07 13.92
C ASN A 78 -0.26 -34.67 12.50
N VAL A 79 0.67 -34.25 11.63
CA VAL A 79 1.29 -35.08 10.57
C VAL A 79 2.57 -34.36 10.10
N GLY A 80 3.67 -35.08 9.90
CA GLY A 80 4.83 -34.54 9.19
C GLY A 80 4.44 -34.14 7.77
N SER A 81 4.72 -32.89 7.37
CA SER A 81 4.96 -32.59 5.96
C SER A 81 5.75 -31.29 5.79
N THR A 82 6.87 -31.42 5.11
CA THR A 82 7.54 -30.41 4.29
C THR A 82 6.56 -29.67 3.37
N ARG A 83 5.99 -28.57 3.88
CA ARG A 83 5.48 -27.35 3.19
C ARG A 83 4.52 -26.66 4.16
N SER A 84 4.93 -25.52 4.72
CA SER A 84 4.03 -24.60 5.42
C SER A 84 2.88 -24.26 4.46
N LYS A 85 1.69 -24.83 4.70
CA LYS A 85 0.53 -24.63 3.84
C LYS A 85 0.02 -23.22 4.09
N ASN A 86 0.02 -22.38 3.06
CA ASN A 86 -0.59 -21.05 3.12
C ASN A 86 -2.01 -21.14 3.68
N LEU A 87 -2.34 -20.22 4.59
CA LEU A 87 -3.67 -20.05 5.14
C LEU A 87 -4.64 -19.70 4.02
N THR A 88 -5.88 -20.16 4.17
CA THR A 88 -6.97 -19.80 3.27
C THR A 88 -7.47 -18.38 3.56
N LYS A 89 -8.13 -17.77 2.58
CA LYS A 89 -8.76 -16.44 2.73
C LYS A 89 -9.72 -16.39 3.93
N LYS A 90 -10.46 -17.47 4.18
CA LYS A 90 -11.40 -17.55 5.30
C LYS A 90 -10.68 -17.55 6.66
N GLN A 91 -9.64 -18.36 6.78
CA GLN A 91 -8.82 -18.40 8.01
C GLN A 91 -8.20 -17.04 8.31
N VAL A 92 -7.59 -16.41 7.30
CA VAL A 92 -7.02 -15.06 7.47
C VAL A 92 -8.09 -14.04 7.88
N ASN A 93 -9.26 -14.08 7.25
CA ASN A 93 -10.37 -13.19 7.57
C ASN A 93 -10.82 -13.31 9.05
N GLU A 94 -10.85 -14.53 9.60
CA GLU A 94 -11.19 -14.79 11.00
C GLU A 94 -10.17 -14.18 11.98
N HIS A 95 -8.91 -14.04 11.57
CA HIS A 95 -7.84 -13.50 12.42
C HIS A 95 -7.75 -11.97 12.45
N ILE A 96 -8.15 -11.26 11.39
CA ILE A 96 -8.05 -9.78 11.31
C ILE A 96 -8.70 -9.08 12.52
N LYS A 97 -9.86 -9.57 12.99
CA LYS A 97 -10.51 -9.02 14.19
C LYS A 97 -9.67 -9.22 15.44
N ALA A 98 -9.02 -10.38 15.59
CA ALA A 98 -8.14 -10.65 16.73
C ALA A 98 -6.88 -9.77 16.67
N ASP A 99 -6.31 -9.58 15.49
CA ASP A 99 -5.12 -8.75 15.27
C ASP A 99 -5.38 -7.28 15.60
N ILE A 100 -6.47 -6.70 15.09
CA ILE A 100 -6.86 -5.31 15.40
C ILE A 100 -7.14 -5.15 16.90
N ASN A 101 -7.84 -6.11 17.52
CA ASN A 101 -8.06 -6.09 18.97
C ASN A 101 -6.76 -6.15 19.77
N PHE A 102 -5.79 -6.94 19.30
CA PHE A 102 -4.47 -7.02 19.91
C PHE A 102 -3.75 -5.67 19.84
N ALA A 103 -3.76 -5.01 18.69
CA ALA A 103 -3.15 -3.69 18.56
C ALA A 103 -3.79 -2.65 19.48
N PHE A 104 -5.12 -2.59 19.60
CA PHE A 104 -5.76 -1.69 20.56
C PHE A 104 -5.38 -1.98 22.02
N LYS A 105 -5.19 -3.26 22.39
CA LYS A 105 -4.65 -3.61 23.72
C LYS A 105 -3.22 -3.09 23.90
N ILE A 106 -2.38 -3.16 22.87
CA ILE A 106 -1.02 -2.62 22.90
C ILE A 106 -1.04 -1.09 23.01
N MET A 107 -1.85 -0.39 22.19
CA MET A 107 -1.97 1.08 22.25
C MET A 107 -2.39 1.55 23.64
N LYS A 108 -3.38 0.87 24.26
CA LYS A 108 -3.79 1.14 25.63
C LYS A 108 -2.66 0.90 26.62
N ALA A 109 -2.01 -0.27 26.58
CA ALA A 109 -0.98 -0.66 27.54
C ALA A 109 0.27 0.23 27.47
N THR A 110 0.59 0.74 26.28
CA THR A 110 1.75 1.60 26.05
C THR A 110 1.46 3.09 26.22
N GLY A 111 0.19 3.46 26.45
CA GLY A 111 -0.23 4.86 26.51
C GLY A 111 -0.03 5.60 25.19
N ALA A 112 -0.04 4.90 24.06
CA ALA A 112 0.17 5.52 22.75
C ALA A 112 -0.93 6.55 22.47
N SER A 113 -0.55 7.70 21.92
CA SER A 113 -1.46 8.69 21.35
C SER A 113 -1.45 8.66 19.82
N ALA A 114 -2.40 9.38 19.23
CA ALA A 114 -2.39 9.73 17.81
C ALA A 114 -0.99 10.25 17.40
N GLY A 115 -0.46 9.73 16.29
CA GLY A 115 0.85 10.13 15.73
C GLY A 115 2.09 9.63 16.48
N SER A 116 1.93 8.98 17.65
CA SER A 116 3.07 8.39 18.36
C SER A 116 3.47 7.02 17.77
N THR A 117 4.77 6.70 17.85
CA THR A 117 5.30 5.38 17.47
C THR A 117 5.54 4.54 18.71
N ILE A 118 4.97 3.33 18.73
CA ILE A 118 5.22 2.30 19.74
C ILE A 118 6.52 1.57 19.38
N ASN A 119 7.43 1.49 20.34
CA ASN A 119 8.69 0.77 20.24
C ASN A 119 8.75 -0.44 21.19
N TYR A 120 9.72 -1.34 20.97
CA TYR A 120 9.86 -2.55 21.79
C TYR A 120 10.16 -2.28 23.27
N LYS A 121 10.75 -1.12 23.63
CA LYS A 121 11.03 -0.77 25.03
C LYS A 121 9.76 -0.44 25.82
N GLN A 122 8.70 -0.03 25.13
CA GLN A 122 7.40 0.22 25.74
C GLN A 122 6.57 -1.05 25.90
N LEU A 123 6.96 -2.15 25.24
CA LEU A 123 6.27 -3.44 25.37
C LEU A 123 6.81 -4.23 26.56
N ASN A 124 5.92 -4.90 27.28
CA ASN A 124 6.38 -5.93 28.20
C ASN A 124 6.91 -7.15 27.43
N PHE A 125 7.70 -7.98 28.12
CA PHE A 125 8.36 -9.13 27.51
C PHE A 125 7.40 -10.08 26.78
N LYS A 126 6.20 -10.33 27.34
CA LYS A 126 5.19 -11.19 26.74
C LYS A 126 4.64 -10.57 25.45
N GLN A 127 4.33 -9.28 25.46
CA GLN A 127 3.84 -8.53 24.29
C GLN A 127 4.89 -8.52 23.16
N GLY A 128 6.16 -8.25 23.50
CA GLY A 128 7.26 -8.25 22.53
C GLY A 128 7.46 -9.62 21.87
N LYS A 129 7.30 -10.72 22.63
CA LYS A 129 7.40 -12.08 22.08
C LYS A 129 6.26 -12.46 21.15
N ILE A 130 5.04 -12.04 21.44
CA ILE A 130 3.86 -12.48 20.69
C ILE A 130 3.44 -11.54 19.56
N ILE A 131 4.10 -10.38 19.40
CA ILE A 131 3.73 -9.41 18.36
C ILE A 131 3.74 -10.04 16.96
N TYR A 132 4.73 -10.88 16.68
CA TYR A 132 4.92 -11.54 15.37
C TYR A 132 3.81 -12.53 15.01
N LYS A 133 2.98 -12.92 15.99
CA LYS A 133 1.78 -13.73 15.74
C LYS A 133 0.67 -12.92 15.05
N TYR A 134 0.60 -11.61 15.32
CA TYR A 134 -0.48 -10.73 14.85
C TYR A 134 0.03 -9.75 13.77
N TYR A 135 1.28 -9.30 13.88
CA TYR A 135 1.89 -8.29 13.01
C TYR A 135 3.29 -8.69 12.60
N ASN A 136 3.66 -8.54 11.33
CA ASN A 136 4.98 -8.93 10.82
C ASN A 136 6.15 -8.12 11.41
N SER A 137 5.86 -6.95 11.98
CA SER A 137 6.77 -6.10 12.75
C SER A 137 5.97 -5.05 13.54
N LEU A 138 6.63 -4.14 14.24
CA LEU A 138 5.99 -2.96 14.82
C LEU A 138 5.48 -1.96 13.78
N THR A 139 5.97 -2.01 12.54
CA THR A 139 5.59 -1.07 11.48
C THR A 139 4.08 -1.11 11.19
N PRO A 140 3.47 -2.25 10.80
CA PRO A 140 2.03 -2.30 10.56
C PRO A 140 1.17 -2.07 11.82
N LEU A 141 1.70 -2.34 13.01
CA LEU A 141 1.04 -1.99 14.26
C LEU A 141 0.99 -0.46 14.44
N ASN A 142 2.09 0.23 14.12
CA ASN A 142 2.18 1.69 14.19
C ASN A 142 1.40 2.39 13.08
N GLU A 143 1.31 1.79 11.88
CA GLU A 143 0.41 2.24 10.82
C GLU A 143 -1.04 2.22 11.31
N LEU A 144 -1.49 1.11 11.90
CA LEU A 144 -2.81 1.04 12.51
C LEU A 144 -2.96 2.08 13.63
N ASN A 145 -1.97 2.25 14.51
CA ASN A 145 -2.01 3.28 15.57
C ASN A 145 -2.20 4.68 14.98
N GLN A 146 -1.46 5.03 13.95
CA GLN A 146 -1.56 6.34 13.30
C GLN A 146 -2.94 6.58 12.70
N LEU A 147 -3.54 5.56 12.08
CA LEU A 147 -4.83 5.67 11.42
C LEU A 147 -6.01 5.63 12.38
N THR A 148 -5.89 4.88 13.47
CA THR A 148 -7.01 4.61 14.36
C THR A 148 -6.94 5.41 15.66
N ASN A 149 -5.78 5.66 16.24
CA ASN A 149 -5.71 6.28 17.56
C ASN A 149 -6.15 7.76 17.51
N VAL A 150 -7.14 8.10 18.34
CA VAL A 150 -7.68 9.46 18.50
C VAL A 150 -7.39 10.03 19.89
N SER A 151 -6.61 9.31 20.70
CA SER A 151 -6.26 9.73 22.05
C SER A 151 -5.21 10.84 22.04
N THR A 152 -5.35 11.77 22.98
CA THR A 152 -4.36 12.81 23.30
C THR A 152 -3.85 12.62 24.73
N GLN A 153 -2.74 13.28 25.07
CA GLN A 153 -2.19 13.20 26.42
C GLN A 153 -3.15 13.74 27.49
N THR A 154 -3.88 14.82 27.18
CA THR A 154 -4.73 15.53 28.16
C THR A 154 -6.22 15.18 28.05
N GLY A 155 -6.62 14.36 27.07
CA GLY A 155 -8.04 14.11 26.79
C GLY A 155 -8.76 15.35 26.25
N SER A 156 -8.02 16.30 25.68
CA SER A 156 -8.55 17.50 25.06
C SER A 156 -7.80 17.80 23.77
N ASN A 157 -8.51 18.31 22.78
CA ASN A 157 -7.93 18.83 21.56
C ASN A 157 -8.57 20.16 21.19
N TYR A 158 -8.00 20.87 20.23
CA TYR A 158 -8.41 22.21 19.86
C TYR A 158 -8.58 22.31 18.35
N TYR A 159 -9.60 23.03 17.89
CA TYR A 159 -9.75 23.39 16.48
C TYR A 159 -10.10 24.88 16.37
N GLY A 160 -9.66 25.50 15.29
CA GLY A 160 -9.83 26.94 15.07
C GLY A 160 -8.70 27.49 14.19
N GLN A 161 -8.91 28.68 13.64
CA GLN A 161 -7.89 29.44 12.93
C GLN A 161 -7.73 30.81 13.60
N ASN A 162 -6.57 31.44 13.39
CA ASN A 162 -6.30 32.82 13.79
C ASN A 162 -6.51 33.11 15.30
N GLY A 163 -6.07 32.20 16.18
CA GLY A 163 -6.09 32.42 17.63
C GLY A 163 -7.43 32.12 18.32
N HIS A 164 -8.51 31.85 17.57
CA HIS A 164 -9.81 31.46 18.12
C HIS A 164 -9.96 29.94 18.23
N ASN A 165 -9.13 29.33 19.07
CA ASN A 165 -9.14 27.87 19.27
C ASN A 165 -10.28 27.45 20.21
N LYS A 166 -11.21 26.62 19.72
CA LYS A 166 -12.23 25.97 20.53
C LYS A 166 -11.71 24.64 21.05
N LYS A 167 -11.76 24.47 22.38
CA LYS A 167 -11.47 23.20 23.05
C LYS A 167 -12.61 22.22 22.86
N TYR A 168 -12.28 20.97 22.56
CA TYR A 168 -13.22 19.86 22.61
C TYR A 168 -12.59 18.67 23.34
N ASN A 169 -13.45 17.88 23.97
CA ASN A 169 -13.01 16.66 24.64
C ASN A 169 -12.56 15.66 23.58
N THR A 170 -11.60 14.82 23.91
CA THR A 170 -11.17 13.70 23.07
C THR A 170 -10.73 12.57 23.99
N PRO A 171 -10.55 11.33 23.52
CA PRO A 171 -10.04 10.27 24.38
C PRO A 171 -8.67 10.63 24.95
N LYS A 172 -8.39 10.19 26.17
CA LYS A 172 -7.06 10.32 26.77
C LYS A 172 -6.22 9.07 26.51
N GLN A 173 -4.91 9.19 26.65
CA GLN A 173 -4.02 8.02 26.64
C GLN A 173 -4.45 7.03 27.73
N GLY A 174 -4.42 5.73 27.39
CA GLY A 174 -4.87 4.66 28.28
C GLY A 174 -6.38 4.42 28.34
N ASP A 175 -7.20 5.24 27.65
CA ASP A 175 -8.63 4.96 27.50
C ASP A 175 -8.87 3.60 26.82
N THR A 176 -9.99 2.98 27.17
CA THR A 176 -10.35 1.67 26.61
C THR A 176 -10.93 1.83 25.21
N TYR A 177 -10.46 0.97 24.32
CA TYR A 177 -11.01 0.77 22.99
C TYR A 177 -12.01 -0.38 23.01
N VAL A 178 -13.22 -0.15 22.51
CA VAL A 178 -14.27 -1.17 22.38
C VAL A 178 -14.68 -1.26 20.92
N ILE A 179 -14.39 -2.39 20.29
CA ILE A 179 -14.79 -2.63 18.90
C ILE A 179 -16.27 -2.97 18.86
N ASN A 180 -17.07 -2.14 18.19
CA ASN A 180 -18.48 -2.40 17.99
C ASN A 180 -18.68 -3.29 16.75
N GLN A 181 -17.97 -2.98 15.67
CA GLN A 181 -18.09 -3.70 14.41
C GLN A 181 -16.76 -3.73 13.66
N ILE A 182 -16.46 -4.90 13.09
CA ILE A 182 -15.46 -5.06 12.03
C ILE A 182 -16.15 -5.79 10.89
N LYS A 183 -16.16 -5.19 9.71
CA LYS A 183 -16.55 -5.87 8.47
C LYS A 183 -15.30 -5.96 7.60
N THR A 184 -15.06 -7.15 7.07
CA THR A 184 -13.90 -7.45 6.24
C THR A 184 -14.36 -7.97 4.89
N THR A 185 -13.85 -7.37 3.82
CA THR A 185 -14.12 -7.76 2.44
C THR A 185 -12.81 -8.14 1.80
N TYR A 186 -12.71 -9.35 1.24
CA TYR A 186 -11.53 -9.71 0.47
C TYR A 186 -11.49 -8.89 -0.82
N LEU A 187 -10.37 -8.22 -1.08
CA LEU A 187 -10.16 -7.46 -2.30
C LEU A 187 -9.38 -8.27 -3.32
N ASP A 188 -8.14 -8.58 -2.99
CA ASP A 188 -7.21 -9.19 -3.93
C ASP A 188 -6.12 -10.01 -3.20
N LYS A 189 -5.26 -10.65 -3.98
CA LYS A 189 -4.07 -11.36 -3.52
C LYS A 189 -2.86 -10.86 -4.29
N THR A 190 -1.75 -10.76 -3.57
CA THR A 190 -0.42 -10.71 -4.19
C THR A 190 0.25 -12.07 -4.01
N TYR A 191 1.50 -12.20 -4.45
CA TYR A 191 2.24 -13.46 -4.44
C TYR A 191 2.17 -14.20 -3.09
N ASN A 192 2.36 -13.49 -1.97
CA ASN A 192 2.40 -14.07 -0.63
C ASN A 192 1.43 -13.42 0.37
N SER A 193 0.51 -12.58 -0.10
CA SER A 193 -0.41 -11.85 0.79
C SER A 193 -1.83 -11.84 0.26
N TYR A 194 -2.79 -11.70 1.16
CA TYR A 194 -4.16 -11.31 0.85
C TYR A 194 -4.37 -9.86 1.25
N ILE A 195 -5.21 -9.16 0.51
CA ILE A 195 -5.58 -7.76 0.75
C ILE A 195 -7.07 -7.75 1.09
N TYR A 196 -7.41 -7.06 2.17
CA TYR A 196 -8.78 -6.91 2.65
C TYR A 196 -9.11 -5.45 2.86
N ASP A 197 -10.33 -5.08 2.48
CA ASP A 197 -10.98 -3.89 3.00
C ASP A 197 -11.55 -4.19 4.37
N VAL A 198 -11.32 -3.26 5.29
CA VAL A 198 -11.75 -3.36 6.67
C VAL A 198 -12.48 -2.09 7.07
N PHE A 199 -13.79 -2.21 7.22
CA PHE A 199 -14.58 -1.21 7.92
C PHE A 199 -14.55 -1.49 9.42
N LEU A 200 -13.99 -0.56 10.17
CA LEU A 200 -13.79 -0.63 11.61
C LEU A 200 -14.62 0.47 12.30
N GLN A 201 -15.56 0.06 13.14
CA GLN A 201 -16.31 0.93 14.04
C GLN A 201 -15.99 0.56 15.49
N TYR A 202 -15.57 1.55 16.27
CA TYR A 202 -15.18 1.33 17.66
C TYR A 202 -15.43 2.57 18.51
N LYS A 203 -15.37 2.40 19.83
CA LYS A 203 -15.36 3.48 20.81
C LYS A 203 -13.99 3.59 21.46
N ALA A 204 -13.48 4.81 21.60
CA ALA A 204 -12.35 5.13 22.48
C ALA A 204 -12.88 6.00 23.61
N GLY A 205 -12.97 5.45 24.82
CA GLY A 205 -13.72 6.09 25.91
C GLY A 205 -15.17 6.38 25.49
N LYS A 206 -15.57 7.66 25.49
CA LYS A 206 -16.91 8.11 25.06
C LYS A 206 -17.02 8.43 23.57
N PHE A 207 -15.90 8.43 22.83
CA PHE A 207 -15.86 8.83 21.42
C PHE A 207 -16.13 7.64 20.53
N SER A 208 -17.03 7.79 19.57
CA SER A 208 -17.27 6.78 18.52
C SER A 208 -16.48 7.17 17.27
N VAL A 209 -15.79 6.19 16.68
CA VAL A 209 -14.95 6.41 15.51
C VAL A 209 -15.21 5.33 14.48
N ASN A 210 -15.27 5.75 13.22
CA ASN A 210 -15.32 4.88 12.06
C ASN A 210 -14.04 5.06 11.24
N ARG A 211 -13.46 3.96 10.77
CA ARG A 211 -12.29 3.93 9.90
C ARG A 211 -12.49 2.92 8.78
N TYR A 212 -12.01 3.28 7.61
CA TYR A 212 -11.87 2.41 6.45
C TYR A 212 -10.39 2.17 6.23
N LEU A 213 -10.00 0.91 6.17
CA LEU A 213 -8.61 0.49 6.16
C LEU A 213 -8.40 -0.59 5.10
N GLU A 214 -7.32 -0.48 4.35
CA GLU A 214 -6.79 -1.60 3.56
C GLU A 214 -5.78 -2.36 4.43
N VAL A 215 -6.04 -3.65 4.66
CA VAL A 215 -5.18 -4.52 5.47
C VAL A 215 -4.58 -5.61 4.59
N THR A 216 -3.25 -5.63 4.51
CA THR A 216 -2.52 -6.70 3.82
C THR A 216 -2.04 -7.72 4.84
N VAL A 217 -2.33 -9.00 4.62
CA VAL A 217 -1.99 -10.11 5.52
C VAL A 217 -1.14 -11.15 4.80
N ASN A 218 -0.05 -11.60 5.44
CA ASN A 218 0.81 -12.64 4.87
C ASN A 218 0.10 -14.00 4.88
N GLN A 219 0.09 -14.68 3.73
CA GLN A 219 -0.63 -15.96 3.55
C GLN A 219 -0.02 -17.11 4.38
N SER A 220 1.29 -17.12 4.59
CA SER A 220 1.98 -18.20 5.33
C SER A 220 1.85 -18.02 6.84
N THR A 221 1.96 -16.79 7.35
CA THR A 221 1.95 -16.55 8.80
C THR A 221 0.61 -16.10 9.35
N GLY A 222 -0.28 -15.55 8.51
CA GLY A 222 -1.52 -14.91 8.94
C GLY A 222 -1.33 -13.56 9.61
N ALA A 223 -0.09 -13.05 9.71
CA ALA A 223 0.20 -11.79 10.37
C ALA A 223 0.01 -10.60 9.43
N ILE A 224 -0.53 -9.49 9.95
CA ILE A 224 -0.69 -8.24 9.22
C ILE A 224 0.69 -7.70 8.80
N ALA A 225 0.84 -7.43 7.51
CA ALA A 225 2.05 -6.94 6.88
C ALA A 225 2.06 -5.42 6.68
N SER A 226 0.90 -4.83 6.38
CA SER A 226 0.70 -3.38 6.25
C SER A 226 -0.75 -3.01 6.50
N VAL A 227 -0.97 -1.78 6.96
CA VAL A 227 -2.28 -1.15 7.10
C VAL A 227 -2.23 0.22 6.44
N LYS A 228 -3.19 0.51 5.57
CA LYS A 228 -3.34 1.85 4.98
C LYS A 228 -4.72 2.40 5.31
N GLY A 229 -4.82 3.70 5.47
CA GLY A 229 -6.11 4.36 5.53
C GLY A 229 -6.66 4.46 4.12
N GLU A 230 -7.91 4.12 3.92
CA GLU A 230 -8.58 4.53 2.68
C GLU A 230 -8.82 6.04 2.75
N GLY A 231 -8.20 6.76 1.82
CA GLY A 231 -8.35 8.20 1.64
C GLY A 231 -8.48 8.52 0.16
N SER A 232 -9.66 9.04 -0.21
CA SER A 232 -9.92 9.82 -1.44
C SER A 232 -10.21 9.08 -2.75
N ASN A 233 -11.04 8.04 -2.74
CA ASN A 233 -11.91 7.75 -3.90
C ASN A 233 -13.37 8.00 -3.52
N LEU A 234 -13.66 9.22 -3.03
CA LEU A 234 -14.96 9.84 -3.25
C LEU A 234 -14.86 10.61 -4.56
N ASN A 235 -14.89 9.89 -5.67
CA ASN A 235 -15.49 10.42 -6.88
C ASN A 235 -16.96 10.02 -6.79
N GLU A 236 -17.75 10.88 -6.14
CA GLU A 236 -19.11 11.29 -6.50
C GLU A 236 -19.60 12.36 -5.51
#